data_AF-A0A7S3LTZ7-F1
#
_entry.id   AF-A0A7S3LTZ7-F1
#
_cell.length_a   1.000
_cell.length_b   1.000
_cell.length_c   1.000
_cell.angle_alpha   90.00
_cell.angle_beta   90.00
_cell.angle_gamma   90.00
#
_symmetry.space_group_name_H-M   'P 1'
#
loop_
_entity.id
_entity.type
_entity.pdbx_description
1 polymer ?
#
loop_
_entity_poly.entity_id
_entity_poly.type
_entity_poly.pdbx_seq_one_letter_code
_entity_poly.pdbx_strand_id
1 'polypeptide(L)'
;MKDYQSLALGSVLGCAVGAYMTFNLFSEENVHSDNIELERLLLPSNQNGSEKVEKKTKEVLKESKGSLDLRRKAYISRGGCFDLCGHVVIHGNADFDLNKTIFASIDDQVARRFLRDRVGVSFFWTEQAHERINTAFLRVPKAPNHDKALIEFMETKCDFNAEHADGSFWDHLRFCYEYSAAHMKDKSPRVLLLHSIMGVGTNMFPMTKDRIPELRSLLTEFEFDQIAMFPTVLRLMSSGEMMDELLELAKFNPAKLDKLKKVVCYRVIDNERIEMDAEAFWTQLNFQAMHLLDFLPLASWKANKEDGFLRNFSLIYDLLTKANKLMCKIDFEINEAESCRAGQHKTLATEVFKLIPPKYIWKLQRKNIKLMSRKINHSLSYELHFE
;
A
#
# COMPACT_ATOMS: atom_id res chain seq x y z
N MET A 1 -19.00 -53.22 -1.33
CA MET A 1 -17.67 -52.72 -0.88
C MET A 1 -17.06 -51.77 -1.91
N LYS A 2 -17.80 -50.75 -2.30
CA LYS A 2 -17.34 -49.54 -2.99
C LYS A 2 -18.05 -48.39 -2.28
N ASP A 3 -17.39 -47.25 -2.14
CA ASP A 3 -17.84 -46.01 -1.46
C ASP A 3 -17.43 -45.81 -0.01
N TYR A 4 -16.11 -45.78 0.25
CA TYR A 4 -15.56 -45.11 1.44
C TYR A 4 -14.31 -44.24 1.18
N GLN A 5 -13.90 -44.04 -0.07
CA GLN A 5 -12.69 -43.24 -0.40
C GLN A 5 -12.94 -41.83 -0.97
N SER A 6 -14.17 -41.44 -1.30
CA SER A 6 -14.46 -40.08 -1.80
C SER A 6 -14.77 -39.04 -0.72
N LEU A 7 -15.04 -39.48 0.52
CA LEU A 7 -15.37 -38.59 1.64
C LEU A 7 -14.14 -38.09 2.43
N ALA A 8 -12.97 -38.70 2.24
CA ALA A 8 -11.73 -38.29 2.93
C ALA A 8 -10.98 -37.14 2.22
N LEU A 9 -11.14 -36.99 0.89
CA LEU A 9 -10.53 -35.88 0.13
C LEU A 9 -11.33 -34.57 0.24
N GLY A 10 -12.63 -34.64 0.50
CA GLY A 10 -13.48 -33.46 0.71
C GLY A 10 -13.23 -32.75 2.05
N SER A 11 -12.84 -33.47 3.10
CA SER A 11 -12.59 -32.87 4.42
C SER A 11 -11.18 -32.29 4.57
N VAL A 12 -10.18 -32.85 3.86
CA VAL A 12 -8.80 -32.33 3.85
C VAL A 12 -8.66 -31.09 2.96
N LEU A 13 -9.34 -31.06 1.79
CA LEU A 13 -9.42 -29.83 0.97
C LEU A 13 -10.29 -28.75 1.64
N GLY A 14 -11.36 -29.14 2.34
CA GLY A 14 -12.20 -28.23 3.12
C GLY A 14 -11.46 -27.58 4.30
N CYS A 15 -10.57 -28.32 4.98
CA CYS A 15 -9.73 -27.78 6.05
C CYS A 15 -8.55 -26.95 5.53
N ALA A 16 -7.95 -27.31 4.38
CA ALA A 16 -6.86 -26.54 3.78
C ALA A 16 -7.34 -25.22 3.13
N VAL A 17 -8.52 -25.22 2.50
CA VAL A 17 -9.17 -24.01 1.96
C VAL A 17 -9.82 -23.19 3.08
N GLY A 18 -10.26 -23.83 4.16
CA GLY A 18 -10.75 -23.19 5.38
C GLY A 18 -9.65 -22.42 6.11
N ALA A 19 -8.51 -23.05 6.42
CA ALA A 19 -7.39 -22.41 7.11
C ALA A 19 -6.75 -21.27 6.30
N TYR A 20 -6.89 -21.31 4.98
CA TYR A 20 -6.36 -20.31 4.05
C TYR A 20 -7.19 -19.02 3.93
N MET A 21 -8.45 -19.07 4.35
CA MET A 21 -9.44 -18.02 4.09
C MET A 21 -10.33 -17.71 5.32
N THR A 22 -9.96 -18.21 6.50
CA THR A 22 -10.63 -17.92 7.77
C THR A 22 -9.82 -16.91 8.57
N PHE A 23 -10.10 -15.62 8.35
CA PHE A 23 -9.64 -14.54 9.23
C PHE A 23 -10.63 -14.39 10.41
N ASN A 24 -10.12 -14.60 11.62
CA ASN A 24 -10.75 -14.55 12.95
C ASN A 24 -12.14 -15.18 13.06
N LEU A 25 -12.16 -16.52 13.18
CA LEU A 25 -13.17 -17.22 13.99
C LEU A 25 -12.37 -17.95 15.06
N PHE A 26 -12.64 -17.62 16.33
CA PHE A 26 -11.97 -18.11 17.55
C PHE A 26 -10.66 -17.41 17.97
N SER A 27 -10.82 -16.28 18.66
CA SER A 27 -10.09 -16.02 19.91
C SER A 27 -10.87 -14.98 20.72
N GLU A 28 -11.86 -15.45 21.47
CA GLU A 28 -12.23 -14.81 22.73
C GLU A 28 -11.15 -15.21 23.73
N GLU A 29 -10.42 -14.23 24.27
CA GLU A 29 -10.18 -14.03 25.70
C GLU A 29 -8.98 -13.09 25.95
N ASN A 30 -9.26 -12.06 26.75
CA ASN A 30 -8.39 -11.36 27.70
C ASN A 30 -7.02 -10.84 27.25
N VAL A 31 -6.90 -9.51 27.12
CA VAL A 31 -5.76 -8.79 27.71
C VAL A 31 -6.24 -7.45 28.30
N HIS A 32 -6.10 -7.34 29.62
CA HIS A 32 -6.26 -6.13 30.41
C HIS A 32 -5.28 -5.04 29.97
N SER A 33 -5.77 -3.81 30.02
CA SER A 33 -4.95 -2.60 30.11
C SER A 33 -4.11 -2.65 31.38
N ASP A 34 -2.79 -2.53 31.27
CA ASP A 34 -1.99 -2.00 32.38
C ASP A 34 -0.91 -1.05 31.85
N ASN A 35 -0.99 0.15 32.41
CA ASN A 35 -0.04 1.25 32.28
C ASN A 35 1.32 0.83 32.85
N ILE A 36 2.40 1.18 32.17
CA ILE A 36 3.71 1.31 32.83
C ILE A 36 4.26 2.70 32.55
N GLU A 37 4.14 3.50 33.61
CA GLU A 37 4.84 4.73 33.91
C GLU A 37 6.34 4.42 34.05
N LEU A 38 7.20 5.13 33.29
CA LEU A 38 8.64 5.15 33.54
C LEU A 38 9.17 6.54 33.22
N GLU A 39 8.91 7.44 34.14
CA GLU A 39 9.58 8.72 34.26
C GLU A 39 10.85 8.56 35.12
N ARG A 40 11.89 9.34 34.78
CA ARG A 40 13.14 9.63 35.50
C ARG A 40 14.33 8.71 35.29
N LEU A 41 15.29 9.21 34.51
CA LEU A 41 16.71 9.23 34.89
C LEU A 41 17.47 10.34 34.15
N LEU A 42 17.68 11.44 34.87
CA LEU A 42 18.85 12.34 34.93
C LEU A 42 19.70 12.54 33.65
N LEU A 43 19.64 13.76 33.11
CA LEU A 43 20.63 14.31 32.16
C LEU A 43 21.69 15.16 32.90
N PRO A 44 22.98 15.06 32.56
CA PRO A 44 23.92 16.17 32.71
C PRO A 44 24.05 16.96 31.40
N SER A 45 23.95 18.27 31.52
CA SER A 45 24.18 19.26 30.46
C SER A 45 25.58 19.13 29.87
N ASN A 46 25.69 18.86 28.57
CA ASN A 46 26.98 18.82 27.88
C ASN A 46 26.91 19.61 26.56
N GLN A 47 27.61 20.75 26.52
CA GLN A 47 27.68 21.65 25.36
C GLN A 47 28.47 21.08 24.17
N ASN A 48 29.07 19.88 24.31
CA ASN A 48 29.59 19.08 23.19
C ASN A 48 28.50 18.28 22.42
N GLY A 49 27.23 18.47 22.79
CA GLY A 49 26.08 17.81 22.18
C GLY A 49 25.74 18.32 20.80
N SER A 50 25.93 19.61 20.48
CA SER A 50 25.42 20.18 19.22
C SER A 50 26.13 19.63 17.98
N GLU A 51 27.45 19.47 18.01
CA GLU A 51 28.23 19.01 16.85
C GLU A 51 28.13 17.49 16.64
N LYS A 52 27.96 16.73 17.74
CA LYS A 52 27.73 15.28 17.70
C LYS A 52 26.29 14.95 17.33
N VAL A 53 25.32 15.74 17.78
CA VAL A 53 23.93 15.68 17.31
C VAL A 53 23.90 16.04 15.84
N GLU A 54 24.53 17.13 15.39
CA GLU A 54 24.50 17.52 13.97
C GLU A 54 25.17 16.50 13.03
N LYS A 55 26.27 15.85 13.44
CA LYS A 55 26.86 14.73 12.69
C LYS A 55 25.98 13.49 12.70
N LYS A 56 25.40 13.12 13.85
CA LYS A 56 24.49 11.99 13.97
C LYS A 56 23.20 12.23 13.18
N THR A 57 22.67 13.44 13.19
CA THR A 57 21.54 13.89 12.36
C THR A 57 21.92 13.85 10.88
N LYS A 58 23.13 14.23 10.47
CA LYS A 58 23.58 14.14 9.06
C LYS A 58 23.80 12.70 8.57
N GLU A 59 24.28 11.79 9.42
CA GLU A 59 24.40 10.36 9.09
C GLU A 59 23.03 9.67 9.08
N VAL A 60 22.17 9.98 10.06
CA VAL A 60 20.77 9.50 10.09
C VAL A 60 19.98 10.03 8.90
N LEU A 61 20.13 11.31 8.51
CA LEU A 61 19.55 11.88 7.28
C LEU A 61 20.06 11.26 5.98
N LYS A 62 21.16 10.50 6.04
CA LYS A 62 21.74 9.79 4.90
C LYS A 62 21.23 8.34 4.83
N GLU A 63 20.97 7.72 5.98
CA GLU A 63 20.33 6.41 6.10
C GLU A 63 18.79 6.47 5.98
N SER A 64 18.14 7.58 6.34
CA SER A 64 16.68 7.74 6.31
C SER A 64 16.08 8.03 4.93
N LYS A 65 16.90 8.05 3.88
CA LYS A 65 16.46 8.43 2.53
C LYS A 65 15.98 7.28 1.67
N GLY A 66 15.91 6.06 2.19
CA GLY A 66 15.56 4.87 1.41
C GLY A 66 16.41 4.69 0.13
N SER A 67 16.24 3.58 -0.56
CA SER A 67 16.89 3.29 -1.83
C SER A 67 15.87 2.87 -2.87
N LEU A 68 15.98 3.43 -4.07
CA LEU A 68 15.16 2.98 -5.19
C LEU A 68 15.81 1.74 -5.82
N ASP A 69 15.14 0.60 -5.65
CA ASP A 69 15.45 -0.61 -6.40
C ASP A 69 15.25 -0.40 -7.92
N LEU A 70 15.70 -1.36 -8.73
CA LEU A 70 15.59 -1.26 -10.19
C LEU A 70 14.15 -1.26 -10.70
N ARG A 71 13.24 -1.92 -10.01
CA ARG A 71 11.81 -1.91 -10.36
C ARG A 71 11.25 -0.49 -10.25
N ARG A 72 11.45 0.15 -9.10
CA ARG A 72 10.99 1.51 -8.82
C ARG A 72 11.62 2.53 -9.76
N LYS A 73 12.93 2.41 -10.03
CA LYS A 73 13.61 3.19 -11.08
C LYS A 73 12.98 3.00 -12.45
N ALA A 74 12.67 1.75 -12.84
CA ALA A 74 12.07 1.46 -14.13
C ALA A 74 10.68 2.11 -14.26
N TYR A 75 9.86 2.03 -13.21
CA TYR A 75 8.53 2.61 -13.18
C TYR A 75 8.58 4.14 -13.27
N ILE A 76 9.42 4.79 -12.46
CA ILE A 76 9.61 6.25 -12.52
C ILE A 76 10.16 6.68 -13.89
N SER A 77 11.13 5.97 -14.46
CA SER A 77 11.74 6.36 -15.73
C SER A 77 10.77 6.34 -16.90
N ARG A 78 9.82 5.39 -16.88
CA ARG A 78 8.85 5.21 -17.96
C ARG A 78 7.55 5.95 -17.69
N GLY A 79 7.21 6.21 -16.42
CA GLY A 79 5.93 6.77 -16.02
C GLY A 79 4.81 5.74 -16.14
N GLY A 80 5.03 4.53 -15.65
CA GLY A 80 4.04 3.45 -15.69
C GLY A 80 4.57 2.15 -15.10
N CYS A 81 3.79 1.09 -15.22
CA CYS A 81 4.17 -0.26 -14.84
C CYS A 81 4.16 -1.18 -16.05
N PHE A 82 5.00 -2.22 -16.02
CA PHE A 82 5.17 -3.14 -17.15
C PHE A 82 5.42 -4.54 -16.63
N ASP A 83 4.98 -5.52 -17.40
CA ASP A 83 5.38 -6.90 -17.18
C ASP A 83 6.86 -7.07 -17.58
N LEU A 84 7.73 -7.30 -16.59
CA LEU A 84 9.18 -7.44 -16.80
C LEU A 84 9.61 -8.89 -16.94
N CYS A 85 8.71 -9.74 -17.44
CA CYS A 85 9.03 -11.13 -17.72
C CYS A 85 10.28 -11.27 -18.63
N GLY A 86 11.13 -12.24 -18.31
CA GLY A 86 12.39 -12.45 -19.03
C GLY A 86 13.52 -11.46 -18.69
N HIS A 87 13.23 -10.35 -17.98
CA HIS A 87 14.23 -9.39 -17.51
C HIS A 87 14.59 -9.56 -16.04
N VAL A 88 13.74 -10.24 -15.27
CA VAL A 88 13.90 -10.44 -13.83
C VAL A 88 13.54 -11.87 -13.43
N VAL A 89 14.29 -12.40 -12.47
CA VAL A 89 14.05 -13.65 -11.77
C VAL A 89 13.63 -13.30 -10.34
N ILE A 90 12.52 -13.88 -9.89
CA ILE A 90 11.95 -13.61 -8.55
C ILE A 90 12.20 -14.82 -7.67
N HIS A 91 12.99 -14.65 -6.62
CA HIS A 91 13.34 -15.71 -5.68
C HIS A 91 12.80 -15.40 -4.29
N GLY A 92 12.33 -16.41 -3.55
CA GLY A 92 11.94 -16.22 -2.16
C GLY A 92 13.16 -15.88 -1.30
N ASN A 93 13.01 -14.92 -0.38
CA ASN A 93 14.02 -14.57 0.61
C ASN A 93 13.78 -15.40 1.88
N ALA A 94 14.65 -16.37 2.14
CA ALA A 94 14.54 -17.25 3.31
C ALA A 94 14.70 -16.49 4.64
N ASP A 95 15.44 -15.39 4.64
CA ASP A 95 15.72 -14.57 5.82
C ASP A 95 14.63 -13.54 6.11
N PHE A 96 13.58 -13.47 5.27
CA PHE A 96 12.48 -12.54 5.48
C PHE A 96 11.65 -12.91 6.71
N ASP A 97 11.60 -11.98 7.67
CA ASP A 97 10.83 -12.13 8.90
C ASP A 97 9.57 -11.24 8.87
N LEU A 98 8.42 -11.89 8.72
CA LEU A 98 7.13 -11.20 8.68
C LEU A 98 6.78 -10.51 10.02
N ASN A 99 7.31 -10.99 11.16
CA ASN A 99 7.06 -10.37 12.47
C ASN A 99 7.66 -8.96 12.60
N LYS A 100 8.57 -8.64 11.70
CA LYS A 100 9.25 -7.37 11.62
C LYS A 100 8.53 -6.40 10.66
N THR A 101 7.25 -6.59 10.33
CA THR A 101 6.55 -5.77 9.30
C THR A 101 5.15 -5.37 9.76
N ILE A 102 4.41 -4.59 8.95
CA ILE A 102 2.98 -4.28 9.20
C ILE A 102 2.09 -5.50 9.32
N PHE A 103 2.59 -6.65 8.89
CA PHE A 103 1.91 -7.92 8.93
C PHE A 103 2.20 -8.69 10.23
N ALA A 104 2.95 -8.11 11.18
CA ALA A 104 3.22 -8.71 12.48
C ALA A 104 1.93 -9.08 13.22
N SER A 105 0.92 -8.20 13.17
CA SER A 105 -0.39 -8.39 13.80
C SER A 105 -1.31 -9.39 13.07
N ILE A 106 -0.81 -10.10 12.06
CA ILE A 106 -1.55 -11.17 11.39
C ILE A 106 -1.26 -12.46 12.12
N ASP A 107 -2.24 -12.97 12.85
CA ASP A 107 -2.10 -14.16 13.70
C ASP A 107 -2.21 -15.48 12.92
N ASP A 108 -2.85 -15.46 11.74
CA ASP A 108 -3.12 -16.67 10.95
C ASP A 108 -1.88 -17.17 10.19
N GLN A 109 -1.41 -18.39 10.51
CA GLN A 109 -0.17 -18.95 9.96
C GLN A 109 -0.21 -19.16 8.44
N VAL A 110 -1.38 -19.43 7.85
CA VAL A 110 -1.49 -19.65 6.41
C VAL A 110 -1.39 -18.32 5.66
N ALA A 111 -2.09 -17.29 6.14
CA ALA A 111 -1.98 -15.93 5.65
C ALA A 111 -0.55 -15.39 5.78
N ARG A 112 0.09 -15.65 6.93
CA ARG A 112 1.50 -15.29 7.14
C ARG A 112 2.43 -15.99 6.14
N ARG A 113 2.21 -17.28 5.87
CA ARG A 113 3.01 -18.01 4.88
C ARG A 113 2.87 -17.41 3.48
N PHE A 114 1.65 -17.10 3.07
CA PHE A 114 1.38 -16.50 1.77
C PHE A 114 1.99 -15.10 1.64
N LEU A 115 1.81 -14.26 2.66
CA LEU A 115 2.42 -12.93 2.69
C LEU A 115 3.94 -13.04 2.61
N ARG A 116 4.56 -13.93 3.39
CA ARG A 116 6.01 -14.21 3.29
C ARG A 116 6.42 -14.60 1.87
N ASP A 117 5.72 -15.54 1.23
CA ASP A 117 6.04 -15.99 -0.13
C ASP A 117 5.87 -14.86 -1.18
N ARG A 118 5.12 -13.80 -0.85
CA ARG A 118 4.84 -12.66 -1.73
C ARG A 118 5.75 -11.46 -1.50
N VAL A 119 5.91 -11.03 -0.25
CA VAL A 119 6.69 -9.84 0.11
C VAL A 119 8.13 -10.19 0.49
N GLY A 120 8.37 -11.41 0.96
CA GLY A 120 9.70 -11.94 1.22
C GLY A 120 10.32 -12.47 -0.06
N VAL A 121 10.58 -11.60 -1.02
CA VAL A 121 11.20 -11.94 -2.31
C VAL A 121 12.41 -11.05 -2.59
N SER A 122 13.33 -11.58 -3.39
CA SER A 122 14.49 -10.88 -3.94
C SER A 122 14.44 -10.92 -5.47
N PHE A 123 14.92 -9.84 -6.08
CA PHE A 123 14.89 -9.67 -7.53
C PHE A 123 16.30 -9.76 -8.12
N PHE A 124 16.47 -10.64 -9.10
CA PHE A 124 17.71 -10.79 -9.85
C PHE A 124 17.48 -10.38 -11.29
N TRP A 125 18.21 -9.38 -11.75
CA TRP A 125 18.00 -8.74 -13.05
C TRP A 125 19.03 -9.20 -14.06
N THR A 126 18.65 -9.22 -15.34
CA THR A 126 19.65 -9.36 -16.42
C THR A 126 20.50 -8.10 -16.51
N GLU A 127 21.78 -8.24 -16.90
CA GLU A 127 22.69 -7.09 -17.04
C GLU A 127 22.13 -6.04 -18.01
N GLN A 128 21.57 -6.50 -19.13
CA GLN A 128 20.93 -5.62 -20.12
C GLN A 128 19.77 -4.81 -19.51
N ALA A 129 18.93 -5.43 -18.66
CA ALA A 129 17.85 -4.72 -18.00
C ALA A 129 18.40 -3.70 -16.99
N HIS A 130 19.43 -4.10 -16.21
CA HIS A 130 20.11 -3.25 -15.25
C HIS A 130 20.67 -1.97 -15.90
N GLU A 131 21.46 -2.11 -16.96
CA GLU A 131 22.06 -0.99 -17.70
C GLU A 131 20.99 -0.08 -18.31
N ARG A 132 20.00 -0.66 -18.99
CA ARG A 132 18.90 0.08 -19.64
C ARG A 132 18.12 0.92 -18.63
N ILE A 133 17.74 0.32 -17.50
CA ILE A 133 16.94 0.97 -16.46
C ILE A 133 17.73 2.11 -15.82
N ASN A 134 18.98 1.86 -15.40
CA ASN A 134 19.78 2.91 -14.79
C ASN A 134 20.05 4.07 -15.76
N THR A 135 20.34 3.77 -17.03
CA THR A 135 20.54 4.79 -18.08
C THR A 135 19.29 5.64 -18.28
N ALA A 136 18.11 5.01 -18.31
CA ALA A 136 16.84 5.73 -18.41
C ALA A 136 16.59 6.59 -17.18
N PHE A 137 16.89 6.08 -15.99
CA PHE A 137 16.65 6.78 -14.72
C PHE A 137 17.51 8.03 -14.56
N LEU A 138 18.73 8.07 -15.15
CA LEU A 138 19.56 9.28 -15.17
C LEU A 138 18.88 10.48 -15.85
N ARG A 139 17.85 10.25 -16.66
CA ARG A 139 17.09 11.30 -17.37
C ARG A 139 15.87 11.78 -16.58
N VAL A 140 15.52 11.11 -15.49
CA VAL A 140 14.40 11.50 -14.63
C VAL A 140 14.78 12.80 -13.91
N PRO A 141 13.95 13.86 -13.98
CA PRO A 141 14.16 15.05 -13.20
C PRO A 141 14.24 14.72 -11.71
N LYS A 142 15.20 15.30 -11.00
CA LYS A 142 15.31 15.10 -9.55
C LYS A 142 14.05 15.63 -8.87
N ALA A 143 13.50 14.84 -7.95
CA ALA A 143 12.42 15.30 -7.09
C ALA A 143 12.88 16.48 -6.21
N PRO A 144 11.95 17.33 -5.74
CA PRO A 144 12.29 18.42 -4.85
C PRO A 144 13.00 17.92 -3.58
N ASN A 145 13.75 18.79 -2.93
CA ASN A 145 14.33 18.45 -1.63
C ASN A 145 13.22 18.33 -0.58
N HIS A 146 13.38 17.39 0.35
CA HIS A 146 12.47 17.27 1.48
C HIS A 146 12.55 18.48 2.41
N ASP A 147 11.41 18.85 2.98
CA ASP A 147 11.32 19.83 4.06
C ASP A 147 11.93 19.23 5.34
N LYS A 148 12.89 19.94 5.95
CA LYS A 148 13.62 19.44 7.12
C LYS A 148 12.73 19.26 8.34
N ALA A 149 11.81 20.19 8.60
CA ALA A 149 10.92 20.12 9.76
C ALA A 149 9.96 18.94 9.61
N LEU A 150 9.51 18.67 8.37
CA LEU A 150 8.68 17.51 8.10
C LEU A 150 9.43 16.18 8.30
N ILE A 151 10.67 16.07 7.80
CA ILE A 151 11.48 14.86 8.02
C ILE A 151 11.79 14.65 9.50
N GLU A 152 12.11 15.72 10.23
CA GLU A 152 12.32 15.66 11.68
C GLU A 152 11.05 15.19 12.41
N PHE A 153 9.87 15.67 12.01
CA PHE A 153 8.61 15.17 12.54
C PHE A 153 8.44 13.66 12.27
N MET A 154 8.66 13.22 11.04
CA MET A 154 8.55 11.80 10.66
C MET A 154 9.51 10.90 11.44
N GLU A 155 10.76 11.32 11.64
CA GLU A 155 11.78 10.52 12.32
C GLU A 155 11.63 10.51 13.84
N THR A 156 11.15 11.61 14.44
CA THR A 156 11.15 11.78 15.90
C THR A 156 9.78 11.62 16.55
N LYS A 157 8.69 11.76 15.78
CA LYS A 157 7.30 11.73 16.28
C LYS A 157 6.48 10.59 15.69
N CYS A 158 7.00 9.86 14.71
CA CYS A 158 6.29 8.75 14.08
C CYS A 158 7.08 7.44 14.20
N ASP A 159 6.35 6.34 14.34
CA ASP A 159 6.90 4.99 14.33
C ASP A 159 6.70 4.33 12.97
N PHE A 160 7.64 4.60 12.07
CA PHE A 160 7.71 3.92 10.78
C PHE A 160 8.50 2.60 10.83
N ASN A 161 9.05 2.21 11.99
CA ASN A 161 9.77 0.94 12.12
C ASN A 161 8.82 -0.26 12.02
N ALA A 162 7.55 -0.03 12.36
CA ALA A 162 6.53 -1.05 12.32
C ALA A 162 6.24 -1.52 10.89
N GLU A 163 6.55 -0.73 9.85
CA GLU A 163 6.03 -1.03 8.51
C GLU A 163 6.80 -2.09 7.73
N HIS A 164 8.13 -2.00 7.70
CA HIS A 164 9.02 -3.05 7.21
C HIS A 164 10.40 -2.92 7.88
N ALA A 165 10.76 -3.79 8.82
CA ALA A 165 12.02 -3.68 9.57
C ALA A 165 13.27 -4.07 8.78
N ASP A 166 13.17 -4.17 7.46
CA ASP A 166 14.29 -4.19 6.52
C ASP A 166 14.55 -2.81 5.87
N GLY A 167 13.79 -1.77 6.24
CA GLY A 167 13.92 -0.40 5.69
C GLY A 167 13.11 -0.16 4.42
N SER A 168 12.40 -1.17 3.89
CA SER A 168 11.68 -1.04 2.62
C SER A 168 10.48 -0.08 2.65
N PHE A 169 10.05 0.38 3.83
CA PHE A 169 9.02 1.42 3.92
C PHE A 169 9.51 2.80 3.48
N TRP A 170 10.68 3.24 3.94
CA TRP A 170 11.26 4.50 3.48
C TRP A 170 11.52 4.45 1.98
N ASP A 171 11.90 3.28 1.45
CA ASP A 171 12.04 3.09 0.02
C ASP A 171 10.70 3.21 -0.73
N HIS A 172 9.61 2.70 -0.15
CA HIS A 172 8.25 2.82 -0.67
C HIS A 172 7.79 4.29 -0.69
N LEU A 173 7.91 4.98 0.44
CA LEU A 173 7.60 6.40 0.55
C LEU A 173 8.39 7.24 -0.45
N ARG A 174 9.69 6.95 -0.59
CA ARG A 174 10.54 7.61 -1.57
C ARG A 174 10.10 7.33 -3.00
N PHE A 175 9.76 6.07 -3.33
CA PHE A 175 9.23 5.75 -4.64
C PHE A 175 7.96 6.56 -4.95
N CYS A 176 6.98 6.56 -4.04
CA CYS A 176 5.74 7.31 -4.25
C CYS A 176 6.00 8.82 -4.37
N TYR A 177 6.90 9.37 -3.57
CA TYR A 177 7.32 10.78 -3.67
C TYR A 177 7.97 11.11 -5.01
N GLU A 178 8.99 10.35 -5.42
CA GLU A 178 9.72 10.61 -6.67
C GLU A 178 8.84 10.34 -7.91
N TYR A 179 7.97 9.33 -7.87
CA TYR A 179 7.02 9.06 -8.94
C TYR A 179 6.01 10.21 -9.08
N SER A 180 5.43 10.68 -7.97
CA SER A 180 4.52 11.83 -7.97
C SER A 180 5.19 13.09 -8.54
N ALA A 181 6.43 13.37 -8.12
CA ALA A 181 7.17 14.53 -8.59
C ALA A 181 7.46 14.48 -10.10
N ALA A 182 7.68 13.28 -10.65
CA ALA A 182 7.93 13.10 -12.07
C ALA A 182 6.65 13.14 -12.92
N HIS A 183 5.54 12.57 -12.43
CA HIS A 183 4.37 12.20 -13.24
C HIS A 183 3.06 12.88 -12.83
N MET A 184 3.05 13.70 -11.79
CA MET A 184 1.90 14.50 -11.35
C MET A 184 2.36 15.89 -10.86
N LYS A 185 3.02 16.63 -11.77
CA LYS A 185 3.83 17.83 -11.45
C LYS A 185 3.05 18.98 -10.80
N ASP A 186 1.75 19.07 -11.06
CA ASP A 186 0.90 20.17 -10.56
C ASP A 186 0.40 19.95 -9.13
N LYS A 187 0.67 18.78 -8.52
CA LYS A 187 0.26 18.45 -7.16
C LYS A 187 1.49 18.15 -6.30
N SER A 188 1.38 18.42 -4.99
CA SER A 188 2.51 18.24 -4.07
C SER A 188 2.90 16.76 -3.92
N PRO A 189 4.16 16.38 -4.18
CA PRO A 189 4.62 15.01 -3.95
C PRO A 189 4.67 14.66 -2.44
N ARG A 190 4.63 15.66 -1.55
CA ARG A 190 4.59 15.44 -0.09
C ARG A 190 3.36 14.66 0.36
N VAL A 191 2.26 14.71 -0.40
CA VAL A 191 1.09 13.87 -0.15
C VAL A 191 1.48 12.40 -0.17
N LEU A 192 2.20 11.96 -1.20
CA LEU A 192 2.65 10.58 -1.33
C LEU A 192 3.88 10.23 -0.49
N LEU A 193 4.61 11.21 0.05
CA LEU A 193 5.60 10.95 1.10
C LEU A 193 4.95 10.59 2.45
N LEU A 194 3.75 11.12 2.71
CA LEU A 194 3.08 11.04 4.01
C LEU A 194 1.80 10.21 3.99
N HIS A 195 1.45 9.61 2.85
CA HIS A 195 0.14 9.01 2.59
C HIS A 195 -0.30 7.96 3.64
N SER A 196 0.66 7.31 4.29
CA SER A 196 0.44 6.25 5.29
C SER A 196 0.62 6.72 6.74
N ILE A 197 0.97 7.98 7.00
CA ILE A 197 1.32 8.47 8.34
C ILE A 197 0.14 8.39 9.33
N MET A 198 -1.09 8.57 8.84
CA MET A 198 -2.33 8.53 9.62
C MET A 198 -3.03 7.17 9.55
N GLY A 199 -2.34 6.14 9.05
CA GLY A 199 -2.85 4.78 8.94
C GLY A 199 -2.41 4.10 7.67
N VAL A 200 -2.06 2.82 7.78
CA VAL A 200 -1.67 1.98 6.65
C VAL A 200 -2.84 1.09 6.20
N GLY A 201 -2.60 0.18 5.26
CA GLY A 201 -3.61 -0.81 4.84
C GLY A 201 -4.13 -1.75 5.95
N THR A 202 -3.49 -1.75 7.12
CA THR A 202 -3.84 -2.48 8.35
C THR A 202 -4.31 -1.52 9.45
N ASN A 203 -4.43 -1.98 10.70
CA ASN A 203 -4.77 -1.15 11.86
C ASN A 203 -3.53 -0.62 12.59
N MET A 204 -2.42 -0.43 11.87
CA MET A 204 -1.25 0.24 12.40
C MET A 204 -1.22 1.71 11.99
N PHE A 205 -0.70 2.54 12.88
CA PHE A 205 -0.70 3.98 12.76
C PHE A 205 0.70 4.49 13.12
N PRO A 206 1.46 5.00 12.14
CA PRO A 206 2.78 5.57 12.42
C PRO A 206 2.73 6.75 13.38
N MET A 207 1.62 7.49 13.45
CA MET A 207 1.41 8.53 14.44
C MET A 207 0.12 8.33 15.22
N THR A 208 0.04 8.94 16.41
CA THR A 208 -1.18 8.99 17.22
C THR A 208 -2.04 10.21 16.88
N LYS A 209 -3.35 10.15 17.19
CA LYS A 209 -4.30 11.22 16.85
C LYS A 209 -4.01 12.58 17.51
N ASP A 210 -3.31 12.61 18.63
CA ASP A 210 -2.89 13.85 19.30
C ASP A 210 -1.84 14.63 18.48
N ARG A 211 -1.19 14.00 17.50
CA ARG A 211 -0.19 14.62 16.61
C ARG A 211 -0.79 15.31 15.38
N ILE A 212 -2.10 15.19 15.17
CA ILE A 212 -2.78 15.77 14.01
C ILE A 212 -2.59 17.30 13.91
N PRO A 213 -2.71 18.10 15.00
CA PRO A 213 -2.48 19.54 14.92
C PRO A 213 -1.04 19.90 14.54
N GLU A 214 -0.06 19.16 15.07
CA GLU A 214 1.37 19.35 14.78
C GLU A 214 1.65 19.04 13.31
N LEU A 215 1.20 17.89 12.79
CA LEU A 215 1.31 17.53 11.37
C LEU A 215 0.66 18.59 10.47
N ARG A 216 -0.57 19.03 10.79
CA ARG A 216 -1.29 20.04 10.00
C ARG A 216 -0.52 21.36 9.92
N SER A 217 0.18 21.75 10.99
CA SER A 217 0.97 22.99 11.01
C SER A 217 2.18 22.98 10.05
N LEU A 218 2.63 21.80 9.64
CA LEU A 218 3.76 21.60 8.73
C LEU A 218 3.32 21.50 7.24
N LEU A 219 2.02 21.50 6.98
CA LEU A 219 1.44 21.20 5.67
C LEU A 219 0.59 22.37 5.17
N THR A 220 0.47 22.47 3.85
CA THR A 220 -0.63 23.23 3.24
C THR A 220 -1.97 22.53 3.51
N GLU A 221 -3.07 23.27 3.41
CA GLU A 221 -4.42 22.70 3.58
C GLU A 221 -4.68 21.56 2.59
N PHE A 222 -4.36 21.76 1.31
CA PHE A 222 -4.44 20.73 0.29
C PHE A 222 -3.66 19.45 0.66
N GLU A 223 -2.41 19.59 1.11
CA GLU A 223 -1.59 18.44 1.49
C GLU A 223 -2.21 17.69 2.66
N PHE A 224 -2.61 18.42 3.71
CA PHE A 224 -3.22 17.82 4.89
C PHE A 224 -4.50 17.05 4.53
N ASP A 225 -5.40 17.65 3.74
CA ASP A 225 -6.67 17.02 3.39
C ASP A 225 -6.47 15.72 2.60
N GLN A 226 -5.54 15.73 1.63
CA GLN A 226 -5.22 14.53 0.85
C GLN A 226 -4.54 13.46 1.72
N ILE A 227 -3.63 13.83 2.61
CA ILE A 227 -2.95 12.89 3.53
C ILE A 227 -3.95 12.28 4.51
N ALA A 228 -4.78 13.10 5.14
CA ALA A 228 -5.78 12.67 6.12
C ALA A 228 -6.80 11.69 5.54
N MET A 229 -7.08 11.84 4.25
CA MET A 229 -8.04 11.03 3.54
C MET A 229 -7.47 9.73 2.98
N PHE A 230 -6.16 9.66 2.78
CA PHE A 230 -5.54 8.59 2.00
C PHE A 230 -5.86 7.19 2.55
N PRO A 231 -5.75 6.92 3.86
CA PRO A 231 -6.07 5.61 4.42
C PRO A 231 -7.57 5.27 4.25
N THR A 232 -8.45 6.28 4.30
CA THR A 232 -9.90 6.11 4.14
C THR A 232 -10.24 5.68 2.72
N VAL A 233 -9.73 6.39 1.70
CA VAL A 233 -10.00 6.05 0.30
C VAL A 233 -9.39 4.69 -0.04
N LEU A 234 -8.19 4.37 0.45
CA LEU A 234 -7.62 3.03 0.29
C LEU A 234 -8.56 1.94 0.82
N ARG A 235 -9.15 2.13 2.01
CA ARG A 235 -10.10 1.17 2.60
C ARG A 235 -11.43 1.11 1.84
N LEU A 236 -12.00 2.24 1.42
CA LEU A 236 -13.25 2.28 0.65
C LEU A 236 -13.12 1.60 -0.72
N MET A 237 -12.01 1.84 -1.41
CA MET A 237 -11.72 1.18 -2.68
C MET A 237 -11.51 -0.33 -2.49
N SER A 238 -10.88 -0.72 -1.38
CA SER A 238 -10.60 -2.13 -1.06
C SER A 238 -11.81 -2.89 -0.49
N SER A 239 -12.75 -2.23 0.19
CA SER A 239 -14.02 -2.84 0.65
C SER A 239 -14.96 -3.09 -0.52
N GLY A 240 -14.85 -2.26 -1.57
CA GLY A 240 -15.37 -2.51 -2.91
C GLY A 240 -16.74 -1.92 -3.19
N GLU A 241 -17.53 -1.54 -2.18
CA GLU A 241 -18.86 -0.94 -2.41
C GLU A 241 -18.77 0.36 -3.23
N MET A 242 -17.94 1.31 -2.78
CA MET A 242 -17.76 2.57 -3.49
C MET A 242 -17.15 2.34 -4.88
N MET A 243 -16.18 1.43 -5.00
CA MET A 243 -15.56 1.10 -6.28
C MET A 243 -16.60 0.56 -7.29
N ASP A 244 -17.42 -0.40 -6.86
CA ASP A 244 -18.45 -1.00 -7.71
C ASP A 244 -19.46 0.07 -8.15
N GLU A 245 -19.91 0.95 -7.24
CA GLU A 245 -20.83 2.05 -7.55
C GLU A 245 -20.24 3.05 -8.56
N LEU A 246 -18.99 3.47 -8.38
CA LEU A 246 -18.32 4.41 -9.28
C LEU A 246 -18.09 3.80 -10.67
N LEU A 247 -17.72 2.53 -10.75
CA LEU A 247 -17.55 1.83 -12.03
C LEU A 247 -18.87 1.66 -12.77
N GLU A 248 -19.95 1.33 -12.05
CA GLU A 248 -21.30 1.27 -12.63
C GLU A 248 -21.74 2.64 -13.15
N LEU A 249 -21.51 3.72 -12.38
CA LEU A 249 -21.77 5.08 -12.84
C LEU A 249 -20.94 5.45 -14.08
N ALA A 250 -19.64 5.16 -14.08
CA ALA A 250 -18.77 5.45 -15.22
C ALA A 250 -19.21 4.70 -16.49
N LYS A 251 -19.73 3.48 -16.34
CA LYS A 251 -20.16 2.63 -17.46
C LYS A 251 -21.56 2.98 -17.97
N PHE A 252 -22.51 3.23 -17.07
CA PHE A 252 -23.94 3.30 -17.42
C PHE A 252 -24.56 4.68 -17.22
N ASN A 253 -23.94 5.57 -16.44
CA ASN A 253 -24.43 6.94 -16.22
C ASN A 253 -23.27 7.96 -16.07
N PRO A 254 -22.41 8.10 -17.08
CA PRO A 254 -21.24 8.98 -17.01
C PRO A 254 -21.65 10.45 -16.79
N ALA A 255 -22.78 10.88 -17.35
CA ALA A 255 -23.30 12.23 -17.15
C ALA A 255 -23.67 12.54 -15.69
N LYS A 256 -24.15 11.54 -14.92
CA LYS A 256 -24.33 11.69 -13.48
C LYS A 256 -22.99 11.72 -12.76
N LEU A 257 -22.04 10.86 -13.14
CA LEU A 257 -20.71 10.84 -12.53
C LEU A 257 -19.97 12.18 -12.71
N ASP A 258 -20.12 12.82 -13.86
CA ASP A 258 -19.55 14.15 -14.15
C ASP A 258 -20.13 15.25 -13.25
N LYS A 259 -21.33 15.04 -12.71
CA LYS A 259 -21.97 15.93 -11.73
C LYS A 259 -21.63 15.61 -10.29
N LEU A 260 -20.71 14.67 -10.04
CA LEU A 260 -20.22 14.44 -8.69
C LEU A 260 -19.66 15.77 -8.17
N LYS A 261 -20.17 16.19 -7.02
CA LYS A 261 -19.80 17.46 -6.39
C LYS A 261 -18.96 17.24 -5.15
N LYS A 262 -19.33 16.23 -4.35
CA LYS A 262 -18.79 16.03 -3.01
C LYS A 262 -18.85 14.56 -2.62
N VAL A 263 -17.82 14.13 -1.90
CA VAL A 263 -17.79 12.83 -1.22
C VAL A 263 -17.65 13.07 0.27
N VAL A 264 -18.43 12.34 1.05
CA VAL A 264 -18.38 12.34 2.51
C VAL A 264 -17.96 10.96 2.99
N CYS A 265 -17.03 10.89 3.93
CA CYS A 265 -16.58 9.65 4.55
C CYS A 265 -15.93 9.94 5.92
N TYR A 266 -15.23 8.97 6.50
CA TYR A 266 -14.70 9.05 7.87
C TYR A 266 -13.20 8.72 7.89
N ARG A 267 -12.42 9.50 8.63
CA ARG A 267 -10.97 9.31 8.75
C ARG A 267 -10.64 8.03 9.49
N VAL A 268 -9.64 7.27 9.04
CA VAL A 268 -9.29 5.98 9.66
C VAL A 268 -8.83 6.10 11.12
N ILE A 269 -8.01 7.09 11.45
CA ILE A 269 -7.34 7.17 12.76
C ILE A 269 -8.27 7.49 13.93
N ASP A 270 -9.36 8.23 13.69
CA ASP A 270 -10.24 8.75 14.74
C ASP A 270 -11.71 8.85 14.34
N ASN A 271 -12.06 8.36 13.16
CA ASN A 271 -13.42 8.36 12.63
C ASN A 271 -14.02 9.77 12.50
N GLU A 272 -13.18 10.82 12.40
CA GLU A 272 -13.66 12.17 12.10
C GLU A 272 -14.34 12.19 10.72
N ARG A 273 -15.52 12.80 10.63
CA ARG A 273 -16.22 12.96 9.35
C ARG A 273 -15.47 13.96 8.47
N ILE A 274 -15.10 13.56 7.26
CA ILE A 274 -14.43 14.41 6.30
C ILE A 274 -15.33 14.61 5.08
N GLU A 275 -15.29 15.82 4.53
CA GLU A 275 -15.89 16.15 3.24
C GLU A 275 -14.79 16.54 2.25
N MET A 276 -14.94 16.13 1.00
CA MET A 276 -14.07 16.53 -0.10
C MET A 276 -14.91 16.90 -1.30
N ASP A 277 -14.51 17.93 -2.03
CA ASP A 277 -15.10 18.17 -3.34
C ASP A 277 -14.65 17.09 -4.35
N ALA A 278 -15.29 17.10 -5.51
CA ALA A 278 -15.00 16.11 -6.55
C ALA A 278 -13.58 16.24 -7.11
N GLU A 279 -13.00 17.44 -7.21
CA GLU A 279 -11.62 17.59 -7.71
C GLU A 279 -10.62 16.93 -6.75
N ALA A 280 -10.78 17.18 -5.45
CA ALA A 280 -10.00 16.57 -4.40
C ALA A 280 -10.17 15.04 -4.40
N PHE A 281 -11.38 14.52 -4.63
CA PHE A 281 -11.63 13.08 -4.75
C PHE A 281 -10.90 12.44 -5.94
N TRP A 282 -11.01 13.04 -7.13
CA TRP A 282 -10.35 12.53 -8.32
C TRP A 282 -8.82 12.61 -8.20
N THR A 283 -8.31 13.69 -7.59
CA THR A 283 -6.89 13.82 -7.23
C THR A 283 -6.46 12.68 -6.31
N GLN A 284 -7.27 12.35 -5.31
CA GLN A 284 -6.96 11.29 -4.38
C GLN A 284 -6.91 9.90 -5.03
N LEU A 285 -7.82 9.62 -5.96
CA LEU A 285 -7.79 8.36 -6.73
C LEU A 285 -6.53 8.25 -7.60
N ASN A 286 -5.99 9.36 -8.12
CA ASN A 286 -4.70 9.36 -8.81
C ASN A 286 -3.54 9.05 -7.86
N PHE A 287 -3.55 9.59 -6.64
CA PHE A 287 -2.56 9.21 -5.62
C PHE A 287 -2.64 7.72 -5.27
N GLN A 288 -3.85 7.15 -5.16
CA GLN A 288 -4.03 5.71 -4.95
C GLN A 288 -3.48 4.88 -6.12
N ALA A 289 -3.74 5.31 -7.37
CA ALA A 289 -3.22 4.63 -8.55
C ALA A 289 -1.69 4.59 -8.56
N MET A 290 -1.02 5.71 -8.27
CA MET A 290 0.45 5.78 -8.18
C MET A 290 1.01 4.96 -7.01
N HIS A 291 0.36 5.00 -5.85
CA HIS A 291 0.74 4.19 -4.68
C HIS A 291 0.71 2.70 -4.99
N LEU A 292 -0.34 2.22 -5.68
CA LEU A 292 -0.51 0.81 -5.98
C LEU A 292 0.55 0.24 -6.94
N LEU A 293 1.23 1.09 -7.72
CA LEU A 293 2.31 0.66 -8.63
C LEU A 293 3.40 -0.12 -7.89
N ASP A 294 3.71 0.23 -6.65
CA ASP A 294 4.78 -0.42 -5.87
C ASP A 294 4.40 -1.82 -5.37
N PHE A 295 3.13 -2.22 -5.51
CA PHE A 295 2.64 -3.51 -5.03
C PHE A 295 2.23 -4.46 -6.16
N LEU A 296 2.36 -4.01 -7.40
CA LEU A 296 2.07 -4.83 -8.57
C LEU A 296 3.06 -5.99 -8.67
N PRO A 297 2.62 -7.17 -9.15
CA PRO A 297 3.53 -8.23 -9.54
C PRO A 297 4.57 -7.69 -10.51
N LEU A 298 5.84 -8.02 -10.32
CA LEU A 298 6.90 -7.46 -11.18
C LEU A 298 6.91 -8.08 -12.59
N ALA A 299 6.46 -9.32 -12.69
CA ALA A 299 6.45 -10.08 -13.94
C ALA A 299 5.26 -11.06 -13.99
N SER A 300 4.97 -11.55 -15.18
CA SER A 300 3.98 -12.57 -15.49
C SER A 300 2.57 -12.18 -15.08
N TRP A 301 2.11 -10.99 -15.47
CA TRP A 301 0.81 -10.47 -15.05
C TRP A 301 -0.34 -11.36 -15.50
N LYS A 302 -0.23 -12.04 -16.65
CA LYS A 302 -1.23 -13.04 -17.08
C LYS A 302 -1.37 -14.20 -16.08
N ALA A 303 -0.25 -14.63 -15.50
CA ALA A 303 -0.25 -15.67 -14.47
C ALA A 303 -0.73 -15.16 -13.11
N ASN A 304 -0.61 -13.85 -12.87
CA ASN A 304 -0.98 -13.16 -11.64
C ASN A 304 -2.24 -12.29 -11.79
N LYS A 305 -3.11 -12.56 -12.78
CA LYS A 305 -4.30 -11.73 -13.03
C LYS A 305 -5.30 -11.67 -11.88
N GLU A 306 -5.28 -12.69 -11.01
CA GLU A 306 -6.13 -12.78 -9.83
C GLU A 306 -5.50 -12.10 -8.60
N ASP A 307 -4.36 -11.45 -8.79
CA ASP A 307 -3.67 -10.69 -7.77
C ASP A 307 -4.51 -9.50 -7.28
N GLY A 308 -4.65 -9.38 -5.96
CA GLY A 308 -5.48 -8.34 -5.34
C GLY A 308 -5.00 -6.92 -5.64
N PHE A 309 -3.69 -6.67 -5.62
CA PHE A 309 -3.15 -5.33 -5.91
C PHE A 309 -3.24 -5.01 -7.39
N LEU A 310 -2.88 -5.95 -8.28
CA LEU A 310 -3.04 -5.76 -9.72
C LEU A 310 -4.49 -5.46 -10.10
N ARG A 311 -5.44 -6.18 -9.48
CA ARG A 311 -6.86 -5.94 -9.70
C ARG A 311 -7.31 -4.58 -9.18
N ASN A 312 -7.00 -4.23 -7.93
CA ASN A 312 -7.39 -2.93 -7.35
C ASN A 312 -6.84 -1.78 -8.18
N PHE A 313 -5.57 -1.87 -8.59
CA PHE A 313 -4.94 -0.91 -9.49
C PHE A 313 -5.68 -0.83 -10.82
N SER A 314 -5.96 -1.97 -11.47
CA SER A 314 -6.65 -2.02 -12.76
C SER A 314 -8.05 -1.39 -12.67
N LEU A 315 -8.77 -1.59 -11.57
CA LEU A 315 -10.10 -1.00 -11.36
C LEU A 315 -10.03 0.52 -11.18
N ILE A 316 -9.08 1.02 -10.38
CA ILE A 316 -8.87 2.47 -10.21
C ILE A 316 -8.45 3.10 -11.55
N TYR A 317 -7.50 2.48 -12.25
CA TYR A 317 -7.02 2.95 -13.55
C TYR A 317 -8.17 3.00 -14.57
N ASP A 318 -8.94 1.91 -14.70
CA ASP A 318 -10.09 1.83 -15.61
C ASP A 318 -11.16 2.88 -15.27
N LEU A 319 -11.46 3.09 -13.98
CA LEU A 319 -12.36 4.16 -13.53
C LEU A 319 -11.86 5.54 -13.95
N LEU A 320 -10.60 5.87 -13.64
CA LEU A 320 -10.00 7.16 -13.97
C LEU A 320 -9.95 7.41 -15.48
N THR A 321 -9.62 6.40 -16.28
CA THR A 321 -9.62 6.49 -17.74
C THR A 321 -11.02 6.71 -18.28
N LYS A 322 -12.01 5.91 -17.85
CA LYS A 322 -13.41 6.03 -18.32
C LYS A 322 -14.06 7.35 -17.93
N ALA A 323 -13.74 7.86 -16.74
CA ALA A 323 -14.23 9.16 -16.27
C ALA A 323 -13.46 10.35 -16.86
N ASN A 324 -12.39 10.11 -17.65
CA ASN A 324 -11.48 11.13 -18.14
C ASN A 324 -10.89 11.99 -16.99
N LYS A 325 -10.51 11.32 -15.89
CA LYS A 325 -9.94 11.91 -14.66
C LYS A 325 -8.53 11.40 -14.34
N LEU A 326 -7.89 10.69 -15.26
CA LEU A 326 -6.49 10.30 -15.11
C LEU A 326 -5.59 11.54 -15.27
N MET A 327 -5.01 12.00 -14.17
CA MET A 327 -4.20 13.22 -14.07
C MET A 327 -2.71 12.93 -14.04
N CYS A 328 -2.32 11.73 -13.58
CA CYS A 328 -0.93 11.30 -13.52
C CYS A 328 -0.55 10.47 -14.74
N LYS A 329 0.73 10.53 -15.13
CA LYS A 329 1.24 9.63 -16.18
C LYS A 329 1.35 8.20 -15.63
N ILE A 330 0.57 7.29 -16.19
CA ILE A 330 0.64 5.85 -15.93
C ILE A 330 0.46 5.10 -17.25
N ASP A 331 1.58 4.70 -17.85
CA ASP A 331 1.58 3.76 -18.96
C ASP A 331 1.27 2.37 -18.41
N PHE A 332 0.13 1.78 -18.79
CA PHE A 332 -0.32 0.46 -18.34
C PHE A 332 -1.03 -0.29 -19.46
N GLU A 333 -0.50 -1.47 -19.81
CA GLU A 333 -1.09 -2.35 -20.82
C GLU A 333 -1.16 -3.80 -20.32
N ILE A 334 -2.33 -4.19 -19.80
CA ILE A 334 -2.52 -5.56 -19.29
C ILE A 334 -2.49 -6.62 -20.41
N ASN A 335 -2.79 -6.23 -21.65
CA ASN A 335 -2.88 -7.16 -22.78
C ASN A 335 -1.49 -7.60 -23.30
N GLU A 336 -0.48 -6.76 -23.11
CA GLU A 336 0.93 -7.04 -23.44
C GLU A 336 1.61 -7.96 -22.44
N ALA A 337 0.95 -8.28 -21.33
CA ALA A 337 1.48 -9.16 -20.30
C ALA A 337 1.95 -10.51 -20.85
N GLU A 338 3.05 -11.02 -20.34
CA GLU A 338 3.58 -12.31 -20.75
C GLU A 338 3.15 -13.41 -19.76
N SER A 339 3.15 -14.65 -20.26
CA SER A 339 2.98 -15.85 -19.42
C SER A 339 4.30 -16.59 -19.28
N CYS A 340 5.42 -15.89 -19.10
CA CYS A 340 6.68 -16.58 -18.88
C CYS A 340 6.79 -16.97 -17.40
N ARG A 341 7.12 -18.25 -17.15
CA ARG A 341 7.28 -18.84 -15.81
C ARG A 341 8.74 -19.10 -15.47
N ALA A 342 9.66 -18.69 -16.36
CA ALA A 342 11.07 -18.92 -16.17
C ALA A 342 11.54 -18.12 -14.95
N GLY A 343 12.20 -18.80 -14.01
CA GLY A 343 12.77 -18.15 -12.83
C GLY A 343 11.75 -17.70 -11.76
N GLN A 344 10.49 -18.09 -11.84
CA GLN A 344 9.52 -17.83 -10.77
C GLN A 344 9.41 -19.01 -9.81
N HIS A 345 9.61 -18.75 -8.52
CA HIS A 345 9.47 -19.76 -7.48
C HIS A 345 8.00 -20.23 -7.39
N LYS A 346 7.75 -21.50 -7.75
CA LYS A 346 6.42 -22.11 -7.56
C LYS A 346 6.29 -22.55 -6.10
N THR A 347 5.41 -21.90 -5.35
CA THR A 347 5.04 -22.41 -4.03
C THR A 347 3.80 -23.29 -4.13
N LEU A 348 3.68 -24.26 -3.23
CA LEU A 348 2.48 -25.07 -3.10
C LEU A 348 1.24 -24.18 -2.87
N ALA A 349 1.39 -23.10 -2.09
CA ALA A 349 0.34 -22.12 -1.84
C ALA A 349 -0.13 -21.43 -3.14
N THR A 350 0.80 -21.05 -4.03
CA THR A 350 0.46 -20.45 -5.33
C THR A 350 -0.34 -21.41 -6.22
N GLU A 351 -0.04 -22.71 -6.19
CA GLU A 351 -0.79 -23.70 -6.98
C GLU A 351 -2.18 -23.96 -6.39
N VAL A 352 -2.33 -23.95 -5.06
CA VAL A 352 -3.63 -24.06 -4.40
C VAL A 352 -4.53 -22.84 -4.68
N PHE A 353 -3.98 -21.61 -4.71
CA PHE A 353 -4.73 -20.38 -5.05
C PHE A 353 -5.42 -20.45 -6.41
N LYS A 354 -4.76 -21.06 -7.41
CA LYS A 354 -5.32 -21.18 -8.76
C LYS A 354 -6.59 -22.00 -8.81
N LEU A 355 -6.82 -22.86 -7.81
CA LEU A 355 -8.02 -23.70 -7.74
C LEU A 355 -9.21 -22.96 -7.13
N ILE A 356 -9.00 -21.80 -6.51
CA ILE A 356 -10.06 -21.05 -5.86
C ILE A 356 -10.67 -20.06 -6.85
N PRO A 357 -11.99 -20.12 -7.10
CA PRO A 357 -12.62 -19.17 -8.00
C PRO A 357 -12.43 -17.73 -7.54
N PRO A 358 -12.10 -16.79 -8.45
CA PRO A 358 -11.75 -15.41 -8.10
C PRO A 358 -12.77 -14.68 -7.22
N LYS A 359 -14.05 -14.92 -7.48
CA LYS A 359 -15.17 -14.34 -6.71
C LYS A 359 -15.06 -14.58 -5.20
N TYR A 360 -14.48 -15.72 -4.78
CA TYR A 360 -14.33 -16.05 -3.36
C TYR A 360 -13.16 -15.30 -2.74
N ILE A 361 -12.02 -15.24 -3.44
CA ILE A 361 -10.84 -14.47 -3.01
C ILE A 361 -11.25 -13.01 -2.75
N TRP A 362 -12.03 -12.43 -3.65
CA TRP A 362 -12.50 -11.04 -3.53
C TRP A 362 -13.45 -10.83 -2.37
N LYS A 363 -14.44 -11.72 -2.21
CA LYS A 363 -15.40 -11.64 -1.10
C LYS A 363 -14.68 -11.64 0.25
N LEU A 364 -13.57 -12.36 0.34
CA LEU A 364 -12.78 -12.46 1.56
C LEU A 364 -11.88 -11.26 1.80
N GLN A 365 -11.21 -10.74 0.76
CA GLN A 365 -10.47 -9.48 0.85
C GLN A 365 -11.37 -8.35 1.36
N ARG A 366 -12.57 -8.19 0.77
CA ARG A 366 -13.57 -7.21 1.20
C ARG A 366 -14.02 -7.43 2.64
N LYS A 367 -14.27 -8.69 3.03
CA LYS A 367 -14.61 -9.05 4.42
C LYS A 367 -13.49 -8.67 5.40
N ASN A 368 -12.23 -8.83 5.01
CA ASN A 368 -11.09 -8.49 5.86
C ASN A 368 -11.00 -6.98 6.13
N ILE A 369 -11.15 -6.14 5.10
CA ILE A 369 -11.18 -4.67 5.27
C ILE A 369 -12.29 -4.24 6.23
N LYS A 370 -13.48 -4.84 6.11
CA LYS A 370 -14.61 -4.60 7.01
C LYS A 370 -14.32 -5.05 8.44
N LEU A 371 -13.65 -6.19 8.62
CA LEU A 371 -13.26 -6.68 9.94
C LEU A 371 -12.23 -5.73 10.58
N MET A 372 -11.19 -5.34 9.85
CA MET A 372 -10.17 -4.40 10.33
C MET A 372 -10.79 -3.06 10.71
N SER A 373 -11.69 -2.52 9.87
CA SER A 373 -12.38 -1.27 10.19
C SER A 373 -13.24 -1.39 11.45
N ARG A 374 -14.00 -2.47 11.62
CA ARG A 374 -14.78 -2.71 12.84
C ARG A 374 -13.92 -2.79 14.10
N LYS A 375 -12.73 -3.41 14.03
CA LYS A 375 -11.81 -3.55 15.19
C LYS A 375 -11.37 -2.21 15.79
N ILE A 376 -11.34 -1.14 14.99
CA ILE A 376 -10.95 0.21 15.43
C ILE A 376 -12.12 1.20 15.43
N ASN A 377 -13.36 0.70 15.32
CA ASN A 377 -14.55 1.54 15.20
C ASN A 377 -14.49 2.56 14.03
N HIS A 378 -13.84 2.19 12.93
CA HIS A 378 -13.81 2.99 11.70
C HIS A 378 -15.04 2.69 10.83
N SER A 379 -15.73 3.74 10.43
CA SER A 379 -16.88 3.69 9.54
C SER A 379 -16.44 3.61 8.08
N LEU A 380 -16.97 2.60 7.36
CA LEU A 380 -16.85 2.49 5.89
C LEU A 380 -18.06 3.11 5.17
N SER A 381 -18.92 3.83 5.89
CA SER A 381 -20.02 4.57 5.26
C SER A 381 -19.48 5.73 4.45
N TYR A 382 -20.11 5.97 3.31
CA TYR A 382 -19.79 7.08 2.43
C TYR A 382 -21.06 7.65 1.82
N GLU A 383 -20.99 8.89 1.37
CA GLU A 383 -22.04 9.56 0.61
C GLU A 383 -21.45 10.18 -0.66
N LEU A 384 -22.11 10.00 -1.79
CA LEU A 384 -21.81 10.67 -3.06
C LEU A 384 -22.90 11.71 -3.33
N HIS A 385 -22.54 12.99 -3.33
CA HIS A 385 -23.46 14.07 -3.63
C HIS A 385 -23.25 14.56 -5.07
N PHE A 386 -24.35 14.64 -5.82
CA PHE A 386 -24.38 15.06 -7.22
C PHE A 386 -25.18 16.36 -7.37
N GLU A 387 -24.87 17.15 -8.41
CA GLU A 387 -25.60 18.39 -8.76
C GLU A 387 -26.96 18.20 -9.43
#